data_AF-A0A813XXR9-F1
#
_entry.id   AF-A0A813XXR9-F1
#
_cell.length_a   1.000
_cell.length_b   1.000
_cell.length_c   1.000
_cell.angle_alpha   90.00
_cell.angle_beta   90.00
_cell.angle_gamma   90.00
#
_symmetry.space_group_name_H-M   'P 1'
#
loop_
_entity.id
_entity.type
_entity.pdbx_description
1 polymer ?
#
loop_
_entity_poly.entity_id
_entity_poly.type
_entity_poly.pdbx_seq_one_letter_code
_entity_poly.pdbx_strand_id
1 'polypeptide(L)'
;MKGWTLRRKIDSKEDIVYKFPDNFVLKPRSRVRILSRNASKGSINEKETLVAEGVLTWGTGTTMVTRLVDANGEEKALFNQKFQ
;
A
#
# COMPACT_ATOMS: atom_id res chain seq x y z
N MET A 1 0.65 -9.26 9.94
CA MET A 1 1.51 -8.25 9.25
C MET A 1 1.94 -7.13 10.20
N LYS A 2 2.00 -7.36 11.52
CA LYS A 2 2.43 -6.34 12.48
C LYS A 2 3.83 -5.84 12.15
N GLY A 3 4.03 -4.52 12.13
CA GLY A 3 5.31 -3.90 11.83
C GLY A 3 5.68 -3.84 10.35
N TRP A 4 4.90 -4.46 9.45
CA TRP A 4 5.15 -4.39 8.01
C TRP A 4 4.71 -3.03 7.46
N THR A 5 5.31 -2.64 6.34
CA THR A 5 4.95 -1.42 5.61
C THR A 5 4.78 -1.66 4.11
N LEU A 6 3.86 -0.92 3.50
CA LEU A 6 3.77 -0.77 2.05
C LEU A 6 4.33 0.61 1.69
N ARG A 7 5.32 0.65 0.80
CA ARG A 7 5.98 1.88 0.37
C ARG A 7 5.78 2.09 -1.12
N ARG A 8 5.41 3.28 -1.55
CA ARG A 8 5.27 3.64 -2.98
C ARG A 8 6.14 4.84 -3.31
N LYS A 9 7.13 4.62 -4.18
CA LYS A 9 7.97 5.64 -4.80
C LYS A 9 7.37 6.03 -6.14
N ILE A 10 7.24 7.33 -6.40
CA ILE A 10 6.73 7.87 -7.67
C ILE A 10 7.77 8.82 -8.23
N ASP A 11 8.29 8.48 -9.41
CA ASP A 11 9.39 9.21 -10.05
C ASP A 11 10.53 9.47 -9.02
N SER A 12 10.96 10.72 -8.88
CA SER A 12 11.99 11.11 -7.91
C SER A 12 11.44 11.61 -6.56
N LYS A 13 10.12 11.58 -6.34
CA LYS A 13 9.46 12.14 -5.14
C LYS A 13 9.62 11.27 -3.90
N GLU A 14 9.38 11.80 -2.71
CA GLU A 14 9.40 11.02 -1.46
C GLU A 14 8.44 9.82 -1.49
N ASP A 15 8.77 8.80 -0.70
CA ASP A 15 7.94 7.60 -0.59
C ASP A 15 6.64 7.89 0.16
N ILE A 16 5.53 7.45 -0.40
CA ILE A 16 4.28 7.28 0.36
C ILE A 16 4.41 6.00 1.19
N VAL A 17 4.29 6.10 2.51
CA VAL A 17 4.44 4.96 3.43
C VAL A 17 3.13 4.67 4.15
N TYR A 18 2.70 3.41 4.11
CA TYR A 18 1.59 2.89 4.90
C TYR A 18 2.08 1.79 5.83
N LYS A 19 1.78 1.91 7.12
CA LYS A 19 2.04 0.86 8.11
C LYS A 19 0.77 0.02 8.31
N PHE A 20 0.91 -1.30 8.23
CA PHE A 20 -0.21 -2.20 8.50
C PHE A 20 -0.65 -2.11 9.97
N PRO A 21 -1.95 -2.24 10.28
CA PRO A 21 -2.43 -2.31 11.66
C PRO A 21 -1.78 -3.48 12.41
N ASP A 22 -1.48 -3.29 13.68
CA ASP A 22 -0.77 -4.30 14.48
C ASP A 22 -1.56 -5.61 14.63
N ASN A 23 -2.89 -5.55 14.57
CA ASN A 23 -3.79 -6.70 14.63
C ASN A 23 -4.16 -7.28 13.25
N PHE A 24 -3.60 -6.75 12.16
CA PHE A 24 -3.94 -7.22 10.82
C PHE A 24 -3.24 -8.53 10.45
N VAL A 25 -4.03 -9.51 10.03
CA VAL A 25 -3.58 -10.82 9.54
C VAL A 25 -4.07 -11.01 8.12
N LEU A 26 -3.13 -11.15 7.17
CA LEU A 26 -3.44 -11.62 5.82
C LEU A 26 -3.49 -13.14 5.84
N LYS A 27 -4.66 -13.73 5.58
CA LYS A 27 -4.84 -15.18 5.61
C LYS A 27 -4.17 -15.84 4.39
N PRO A 28 -3.81 -17.13 4.47
CA PRO A 28 -3.33 -17.87 3.31
C PRO A 28 -4.35 -17.81 2.17
N ARG A 29 -3.85 -17.64 0.93
CA ARG A 29 -4.67 -17.58 -0.29
C ARG A 29 -5.75 -16.47 -0.30
N SER A 30 -5.65 -15.47 0.57
CA SER A 30 -6.51 -14.29 0.52
C SER A 30 -5.75 -13.09 -0.05
N ARG A 31 -6.49 -12.00 -0.30
CA ARG A 31 -5.92 -10.70 -0.69
C ARG A 31 -6.43 -9.61 0.22
N VAL A 32 -5.79 -8.45 0.16
CA VAL A 32 -6.28 -7.23 0.79
C VAL A 32 -6.09 -6.08 -0.19
N ARG A 33 -7.07 -5.19 -0.29
CA ARG A 33 -6.91 -3.90 -1.00
C ARG A 33 -6.66 -2.81 0.01
N ILE A 34 -5.72 -1.92 -0.30
CA ILE A 34 -5.42 -0.76 0.55
C ILE A 34 -5.78 0.49 -0.23
N LEU A 35 -6.90 1.11 0.14
CA LEU A 35 -7.39 2.32 -0.49
C LEU A 35 -6.75 3.56 0.12
N SER A 36 -6.54 4.59 -0.69
CA SER A 36 -6.26 5.92 -0.16
C SER A 36 -7.53 6.54 0.41
N ARG A 37 -7.39 7.57 1.24
CA ARG A 37 -8.52 8.30 1.84
C ARG A 37 -9.48 8.89 0.81
N ASN A 38 -8.99 9.35 -0.35
CA ASN A 38 -9.89 9.84 -1.39
C ASN A 38 -10.60 8.69 -2.13
N ALA A 39 -9.91 7.57 -2.35
CA ALA A 39 -10.49 6.41 -3.02
C ALA A 39 -11.53 5.68 -2.14
N SER A 40 -11.47 5.82 -0.81
CA SER A 40 -12.48 5.25 0.09
C SER A 40 -13.81 6.00 0.07
N LYS A 41 -13.81 7.29 -0.29
CA LYS A 41 -15.02 8.12 -0.39
C LYS A 41 -15.86 7.70 -1.60
N GLY A 42 -16.77 6.75 -1.39
CA GLY A 42 -17.61 6.18 -2.45
C GLY A 42 -17.33 4.70 -2.70
N SER A 43 -16.37 4.10 -1.99
CA SER A 43 -16.22 2.66 -2.00
C SER A 43 -17.29 2.04 -1.11
N ILE A 44 -18.11 1.14 -1.67
CA ILE A 44 -18.97 0.26 -0.88
C ILE A 44 -18.03 -0.54 0.03
N ASN A 45 -18.39 -0.73 1.30
CA ASN A 45 -17.54 -1.42 2.28
C ASN A 45 -17.33 -2.89 1.88
N GLU A 46 -16.37 -3.11 0.98
CA GLU A 46 -16.03 -4.41 0.45
C GLU A 46 -15.17 -5.14 1.49
N LYS A 47 -15.56 -6.38 1.79
CA LYS A 47 -14.75 -7.29 2.61
C LYS A 47 -13.31 -7.28 2.07
N GLU A 48 -12.33 -7.36 2.98
CA GLU A 48 -10.90 -7.40 2.64
C GLU A 48 -10.29 -6.07 2.16
N THR A 49 -10.80 -4.95 2.67
CA THR A 49 -10.28 -3.60 2.37
C THR A 49 -9.73 -2.94 3.64
N LEU A 50 -8.57 -2.28 3.50
CA LEU A 50 -8.01 -1.34 4.48
C LEU A 50 -8.02 0.06 3.89
N VAL A 51 -8.22 1.07 4.73
CA VAL A 51 -8.10 2.47 4.32
C VAL A 51 -6.83 3.05 4.96
N ALA A 52 -5.96 3.62 4.13
CA ALA A 52 -4.79 4.36 4.55
C ALA A 52 -5.20 5.81 4.84
N GLU A 53 -5.73 6.08 6.04
CA GLU A 53 -6.29 7.39 6.41
C GLU A 53 -5.29 8.57 6.30
N GLY A 54 -4.00 8.30 6.51
CA GLY A 54 -2.92 9.27 6.34
C GLY A 54 -2.50 9.51 4.89
N VAL A 55 -2.98 8.69 3.94
CA VAL A 55 -2.61 8.75 2.53
C VAL A 55 -3.77 9.31 1.72
N LEU A 56 -3.66 10.56 1.27
CA LEU A 56 -4.71 11.21 0.48
C LEU A 56 -4.94 10.50 -0.87
N THR A 57 -3.85 10.15 -1.57
CA THR A 57 -3.83 9.44 -2.84
C THR A 57 -2.56 8.58 -2.93
N TRP A 58 -2.63 7.44 -3.63
CA TRP A 58 -1.44 6.64 -3.98
C TRP A 58 -0.63 7.24 -5.15
N GLY A 59 -1.12 8.34 -5.72
CA GLY A 59 -0.44 9.13 -6.74
C GLY A 59 -0.34 8.44 -8.10
N THR A 60 0.06 9.25 -9.07
CA THR A 60 0.31 8.87 -10.46
C THR A 60 1.64 9.49 -10.89
N GLY A 61 2.31 8.86 -11.86
CA GLY A 61 3.60 9.32 -12.40
C GLY A 61 4.06 8.41 -13.53
N THR A 62 5.22 8.73 -14.12
CA THR A 62 5.79 7.97 -15.25
C THR A 62 6.33 6.64 -14.77
N THR A 63 7.06 6.64 -13.65
CA THR A 63 7.56 5.42 -13.00
C THR A 63 7.04 5.33 -11.59
N MET A 64 6.49 4.17 -11.22
CA MET A 64 6.00 3.91 -9.88
C MET A 64 6.51 2.56 -9.39
N VAL A 65 7.08 2.55 -8.20
CA VAL A 65 7.65 1.37 -7.56
C VAL A 65 6.96 1.17 -6.22
N THR A 66 6.33 0.00 -6.03
CA THR A 66 5.66 -0.36 -4.78
C THR A 66 6.38 -1.52 -4.12
N ARG A 67 6.74 -1.37 -2.85
CA ARG A 67 7.52 -2.32 -2.06
C ARG A 67 6.74 -2.76 -0.85
N LEU A 68 6.75 -4.05 -0.56
CA LEU A 68 6.27 -4.61 0.69
C LEU A 68 7.48 -4.94 1.56
N VAL A 69 7.59 -4.27 2.71
CA VAL A 69 8.71 -4.39 3.63
C VAL A 69 8.24 -5.00 4.94
N ASP A 70 8.96 -5.98 5.45
CA ASP A 70 8.62 -6.65 6.70
C ASP A 70 9.02 -5.83 7.94
N ALA A 71 8.77 -6.40 9.14
CA ALA A 71 9.06 -5.75 10.41
C ALA A 71 10.57 -5.58 10.70
N ASN A 72 11.44 -6.32 10.01
CA ASN A 72 12.89 -6.21 10.14
C ASN A 72 13.49 -5.21 9.13
N GLY A 73 12.65 -4.63 8.25
CA GLY A 73 13.10 -3.74 7.19
C GLY A 73 13.50 -4.45 5.91
N GLU A 74 13.24 -5.76 5.78
CA GLU A 74 13.55 -6.52 4.56
C GLU A 74 12.44 -6.37 3.52
N GLU A 75 12.83 -6.11 2.27
CA GLU A 75 11.90 -6.13 1.14
C GLU A 75 11.49 -7.57 0.82
N LYS A 76 10.18 -7.85 0.85
CA LYS A 76 9.61 -9.17 0.55
C LYS A 76 8.91 -9.23 -0.80
N ALA A 77 8.50 -8.09 -1.34
CA ALA A 77 7.91 -8.01 -2.67
C ALA A 77 8.14 -6.64 -3.30
N LEU A 78 8.25 -6.63 -4.62
CA LEU A 78 8.44 -5.44 -5.45
C LEU A 78 7.47 -5.47 -6.63
N PHE A 79 6.83 -4.35 -6.90
CA PHE A 79 6.00 -4.16 -8.08
C PHE A 79 6.35 -2.86 -8.78
N ASN A 80 6.79 -2.96 -10.04
CA ASN A 80 7.23 -1.84 -10.86
C ASN A 80 6.20 -1.56 -11.96
N GLN A 81 5.82 -0.30 -12.12
CA GLN A 81 4.92 0.18 -13.15
C GLN A 81 5.61 1.33 -13.90
N LYS A 82 5.64 1.25 -15.24
CA LYS A 82 6.13 2.32 -16.10
C LYS A 82 5.09 2.59 -17.16
N PHE A 83 4.75 3.86 -17.35
CA PHE A 83 3.95 4.30 -18.49
C PHE A 83 4.90 4.89 -19.53
N GLN A 84 4.77 4.41 -20.77
CA GLN A 84 5.54 4.84 -21.94
C GLN A 84 4.71 5.81 -22.78
#